data_AF-A0A932JWW4-F1
#
_entry.id   AF-A0A932JWW4-F1
#
_cell.length_a   1.000
_cell.length_b   1.000
_cell.length_c   1.000
_cell.angle_alpha   90.00
_cell.angle_beta   90.00
_cell.angle_gamma   90.00
#
_symmetry.space_group_name_H-M   'P 1'
#
loop_
_entity.id
_entity.type
_entity.pdbx_description
1 polymer ?
#
loop_
_entity_poly.entity_id
_entity_poly.type
_entity_poly.pdbx_seq_one_letter_code
_entity_poly.pdbx_strand_id
1 'polypeptide(L)'
;MASRHLSRSIAMQSLYEWDFAGMDDAKLEEVVNRNIQEFAPGLDDASFIWELVKNTLQRRATIDKIIEKTAPEWPIDQITMVDRNILRLGIYELLYGNRAEVPPKVAINEAIEIAKTFGGESSGKFVNGVLGTIYREIGEPDKDAPRRGEKKVASRAEEKTPQ
;
A
#
# COMPACT_ATOMS: atom_id res chain seq x y z
N MET A 1 14.58 -12.88 -4.53
CA MET A 1 13.57 -11.81 -4.69
C MET A 1 12.71 -11.74 -3.44
N ALA A 2 12.68 -10.59 -2.76
CA ALA A 2 11.71 -10.35 -1.69
C ALA A 2 10.28 -10.40 -2.26
N SER A 3 9.31 -10.84 -1.45
CA SER A 3 7.91 -10.70 -1.83
C SER A 3 7.55 -9.21 -1.93
N ARG A 4 6.59 -8.87 -2.81
CA ARG A 4 6.08 -7.49 -2.90
C ARG A 4 5.51 -7.00 -1.57
N HIS A 5 4.94 -7.92 -0.78
CA HIS A 5 4.51 -7.65 0.58
C HIS A 5 5.68 -7.23 1.50
N LEU A 6 6.76 -8.01 1.53
CA LEU A 6 7.96 -7.66 2.32
C LEU A 6 8.55 -6.31 1.89
N SER A 7 8.60 -6.06 0.59
CA SER A 7 9.10 -4.79 0.04
C SER A 7 8.27 -3.58 0.52
N ARG A 8 6.94 -3.71 0.57
CA ARG A 8 6.06 -2.67 1.11
C ARG A 8 6.24 -2.49 2.61
N SER A 9 6.42 -3.57 3.36
CA SER A 9 6.69 -3.51 4.80
C SER A 9 8.00 -2.76 5.08
N ILE A 10 9.05 -3.01 4.31
CA ILE A 10 10.33 -2.28 4.44
C ILE A 10 10.18 -0.81 4.04
N ALA A 11 9.46 -0.52 2.94
CA ALA A 11 9.19 0.85 2.52
C ALA A 11 8.42 1.63 3.60
N MET A 12 7.37 1.02 4.18
CA MET A 12 6.58 1.62 5.25
C MET A 12 7.43 1.87 6.50
N GLN A 13 8.23 0.90 6.95
CA GLN A 13 9.13 1.07 8.10
C GLN A 13 10.14 2.21 7.87
N SER A 14 10.68 2.31 6.66
CA SER A 14 11.61 3.38 6.30
C SER A 14 10.94 4.75 6.28
N LEU A 15 9.72 4.85 5.77
CA LEU A 15 8.93 6.09 5.81
C LEU A 15 8.57 6.48 7.25
N TYR A 16 8.17 5.52 8.08
CA TYR A 16 7.92 5.73 9.51
C TYR A 16 9.16 6.24 10.23
N GLU A 17 10.31 5.59 10.04
CA GLU A 17 11.53 5.97 10.72
C GLU A 17 12.01 7.37 10.30
N TRP A 18 11.93 7.68 9.00
CA TRP A 18 12.21 9.01 8.49
C TRP A 18 11.25 10.07 9.07
N ASP A 19 9.95 9.78 9.16
CA ASP A 19 8.94 10.67 9.77
C ASP A 19 9.24 10.90 11.26
N PHE A 20 9.51 9.82 11.99
CA PHE A 20 9.86 9.84 13.41
C PHE A 20 11.16 10.61 13.69
N ALA A 21 12.14 10.50 12.81
CA ALA A 21 13.44 11.18 12.92
C ALA A 21 13.41 12.67 12.51
N GLY A 22 12.22 13.23 12.24
CA GLY A 22 12.05 14.65 11.92
C GLY A 22 12.14 14.97 10.43
N MET A 23 11.97 13.97 9.56
CA MET A 23 11.85 14.15 8.10
C MET A 23 13.12 14.72 7.44
N ASP A 24 14.29 14.28 7.91
CA ASP A 24 15.58 14.68 7.36
C ASP A 24 15.92 13.86 6.10
N ASP A 25 15.73 14.46 4.93
CA ASP A 25 16.00 13.84 3.63
C ASP A 25 17.47 13.43 3.46
N ALA A 26 18.41 14.06 4.17
CA ALA A 26 19.82 13.69 4.11
C ALA A 26 20.09 12.30 4.69
N LYS A 27 19.20 11.81 5.57
CA LYS A 27 19.31 10.49 6.22
C LYS A 27 18.49 9.41 5.53
N LEU A 28 17.64 9.76 4.56
CA LEU A 28 16.70 8.82 3.94
C LEU A 28 17.42 7.59 3.38
N GLU A 29 18.56 7.80 2.72
CA GLU A 29 19.32 6.69 2.13
C GLU A 29 19.92 5.75 3.17
N GLU A 30 20.45 6.30 4.25
CA GLU A 30 20.94 5.51 5.38
C GLU A 30 19.80 4.68 5.98
N VAL A 31 18.65 5.30 6.24
CA VAL A 31 17.45 4.66 6.82
C VAL A 31 16.98 3.49 5.95
N VAL A 32 16.76 3.73 4.66
CA VAL A 32 16.25 2.71 3.73
C VAL A 32 17.24 1.55 3.60
N ASN A 33 18.53 1.85 3.41
CA ASN A 33 19.54 0.81 3.26
C ASN A 33 19.69 -0.03 4.54
N ARG A 34 19.65 0.59 5.72
CA ARG A 34 19.72 -0.13 7.00
C ARG A 34 18.52 -1.06 7.17
N ASN A 35 17.31 -0.61 6.86
CA ASN A 35 16.11 -1.45 6.95
C ASN A 35 16.14 -2.60 5.92
N ILE A 36 16.67 -2.38 4.72
CA ILE A 36 16.87 -3.47 3.75
C ILE A 36 17.83 -4.53 4.30
N GLN A 37 18.97 -4.12 4.86
CA GLN A 37 19.94 -5.06 5.42
C GLN A 37 19.38 -5.86 6.59
N GLU A 38 18.60 -5.23 7.46
CA GLU A 38 17.99 -5.88 8.63
C GLU A 38 16.92 -6.90 8.23
N PHE A 39 15.98 -6.50 7.37
CA PHE A 39 14.75 -7.28 7.13
C PHE A 39 14.76 -8.10 5.83
N ALA A 40 15.67 -7.81 4.90
CA ALA A 40 15.84 -8.56 3.66
C ALA A 40 17.34 -8.75 3.33
N PRO A 41 18.12 -9.36 4.24
CA PRO A 41 19.53 -9.63 3.97
C PRO A 41 19.67 -10.50 2.72
N GLY A 42 20.54 -10.09 1.80
CA GLY A 42 20.74 -10.77 0.51
C GLY A 42 19.67 -10.47 -0.55
N LEU A 43 18.90 -9.39 -0.39
CA LEU A 43 18.04 -8.90 -1.46
C LEU A 43 18.87 -8.35 -2.64
N ASP A 44 18.84 -9.07 -3.77
CA ASP A 44 19.57 -8.66 -4.98
C ASP A 44 18.99 -7.41 -5.67
N ASP A 45 17.68 -7.17 -5.52
CA ASP A 45 16.97 -6.08 -6.16
C ASP A 45 16.08 -5.32 -5.17
N ALA A 46 16.52 -4.12 -4.80
CA ALA A 46 15.80 -3.18 -3.95
C ALA A 46 15.03 -2.10 -4.73
N SER A 47 14.97 -2.19 -6.06
CA SER A 47 14.38 -1.16 -6.93
C SER A 47 12.95 -0.81 -6.53
N PHE A 48 12.13 -1.82 -6.26
CA PHE A 48 10.74 -1.61 -5.88
C PHE A 48 10.59 -0.90 -4.52
N ILE A 49 11.44 -1.22 -3.54
CA ILE A 49 11.43 -0.54 -2.23
C ILE A 49 11.75 0.95 -2.43
N TRP A 50 12.79 1.23 -3.21
CA TRP A 50 13.22 2.59 -3.50
C TRP A 50 12.20 3.37 -4.32
N GLU A 51 11.53 2.72 -5.28
CA GLU A 51 10.43 3.31 -6.04
C GLU A 51 9.30 3.74 -5.10
N LEU A 52 8.83 2.83 -4.24
CA LEU A 52 7.77 3.12 -3.27
C LEU A 52 8.13 4.31 -2.38
N VAL A 53 9.32 4.29 -1.76
CA VAL A 53 9.76 5.34 -0.84
C VAL A 53 9.89 6.69 -1.56
N LYS A 54 10.66 6.74 -2.66
CA LYS A 54 10.95 8.01 -3.35
C LYS A 54 9.68 8.63 -3.92
N ASN A 55 8.83 7.84 -4.59
CA ASN A 55 7.63 8.38 -5.20
C ASN A 55 6.56 8.77 -4.18
N THR A 56 6.48 8.07 -3.04
CA THR A 56 5.62 8.49 -1.92
C THR A 56 6.08 9.85 -1.37
N LEU A 57 7.38 10.03 -1.11
CA LEU A 57 7.92 11.28 -0.57
C LEU A 57 7.80 12.45 -1.55
N GLN A 58 8.09 12.24 -2.84
CA GLN A 58 7.91 13.26 -3.89
C GLN A 58 6.47 13.79 -3.97
N ARG A 59 5.49 12.97 -3.58
CA ARG A 59 4.06 13.32 -3.63
C ARG A 59 3.45 13.57 -2.27
N ARG A 60 4.25 13.56 -1.19
CA ARG A 60 3.78 13.61 0.20
C ARG A 60 2.81 14.76 0.43
N ALA A 61 3.14 15.97 0.00
CA ALA A 61 2.26 17.14 0.21
C ALA A 61 0.89 17.00 -0.48
N THR A 62 0.83 16.35 -1.64
CA THR A 62 -0.43 16.08 -2.34
C THR A 62 -1.20 14.96 -1.66
N ILE A 63 -0.49 13.90 -1.25
CA ILE A 63 -1.05 12.75 -0.56
C ILE A 63 -1.63 13.15 0.80
N ASP A 64 -0.92 13.97 1.57
CA ASP A 64 -1.34 14.46 2.88
C ASP A 64 -2.65 15.27 2.76
N LYS A 65 -2.81 16.11 1.73
CA LYS A 65 -4.08 16.79 1.43
C LYS A 65 -5.23 15.83 1.09
N ILE A 66 -4.92 14.72 0.42
CA ILE A 66 -5.93 13.69 0.12
C ILE A 66 -6.37 13.00 1.41
N ILE A 67 -5.43 12.69 2.32
CA ILE A 67 -5.73 12.16 3.64
C ILE A 67 -6.65 13.11 4.40
N GLU A 68 -6.30 14.39 4.51
CA GLU A 68 -7.12 15.41 5.19
C GLU A 68 -8.53 15.53 4.61
N LYS A 69 -8.68 15.48 3.28
CA LYS A 69 -9.99 15.53 2.61
C LYS A 69 -10.84 14.28 2.93
N THR A 70 -10.21 13.12 3.04
CA THR A 70 -10.89 11.82 3.14
C THR A 70 -11.13 11.36 4.57
N ALA A 71 -10.38 11.91 5.53
CA ALA A 71 -10.53 11.69 6.96
C ALA A 71 -10.68 13.04 7.71
N PRO A 72 -11.73 13.84 7.44
CA PRO A 72 -11.87 15.19 7.97
C PRO A 72 -11.98 15.26 9.50
N GLU A 73 -12.46 14.19 10.13
CA GLU A 73 -12.54 14.06 11.59
C GLU A 73 -11.19 13.77 12.25
N TRP A 74 -10.14 13.49 11.46
CA TRP A 74 -8.81 13.11 11.94
C TRP A 74 -7.75 14.01 11.30
N PRO A 75 -7.40 15.14 11.95
CA PRO A 75 -6.25 15.94 11.56
C PRO A 75 -5.00 15.06 11.38
N ILE A 76 -4.21 15.32 10.34
CA ILE A 76 -3.11 14.44 9.94
C ILE A 76 -2.03 14.25 11.03
N ASP A 77 -1.89 15.24 11.92
CA ASP A 77 -1.02 15.23 13.08
C ASP A 77 -1.56 14.35 14.23
N GLN A 78 -2.88 14.09 14.26
CA GLN A 78 -3.53 13.20 15.22
C GLN A 78 -3.59 11.75 14.75
N ILE A 79 -3.37 11.48 13.46
CA ILE A 79 -3.20 10.13 12.94
C ILE A 79 -1.86 9.57 13.43
N THR A 80 -1.86 8.33 13.91
CA THR A 80 -0.61 7.67 14.35
C THR A 80 0.42 7.69 13.23
N MET A 81 1.70 7.86 13.55
CA MET A 81 2.76 7.90 12.53
C MET A 81 2.77 6.64 11.66
N VAL A 82 2.43 5.48 12.24
CA VAL A 82 2.30 4.21 11.51
C VAL A 82 1.17 4.29 10.48
N ASP A 83 -0.06 4.60 10.93
CA ASP A 83 -1.22 4.67 10.02
C ASP A 83 -1.04 5.75 8.96
N ARG A 84 -0.48 6.90 9.33
CA ARG A 84 -0.18 7.99 8.41
C ARG A 84 0.76 7.56 7.30
N ASN A 85 1.85 6.84 7.62
CA ASN A 85 2.80 6.38 6.60
C ASN A 85 2.26 5.21 5.78
N ILE A 86 1.39 4.37 6.34
CA ILE A 86 0.65 3.35 5.58
C ILE A 86 -0.32 3.99 4.60
N LEU A 87 -1.09 4.99 5.03
CA LEU A 87 -1.97 5.76 4.14
C LEU A 87 -1.16 6.44 3.04
N ARG A 88 -0.02 7.05 3.37
CA ARG A 88 0.82 7.69 2.36
C ARG A 88 1.26 6.72 1.26
N LEU A 89 1.78 5.56 1.68
CA LEU A 89 2.22 4.51 0.77
C LEU A 89 1.05 3.94 -0.05
N GLY A 90 -0.06 3.61 0.62
CA GLY A 90 -1.24 3.02 -0.03
C GLY A 90 -1.92 3.97 -1.02
N ILE A 91 -2.00 5.27 -0.69
CA ILE A 91 -2.54 6.29 -1.60
C ILE A 91 -1.60 6.49 -2.80
N TYR A 92 -0.28 6.48 -2.58
CA TYR A 92 0.68 6.53 -3.68
C TYR A 92 0.43 5.39 -4.67
N GLU A 93 0.41 4.14 -4.19
CA GLU A 93 0.21 2.98 -5.06
C GLU A 93 -1.17 3.00 -5.74
N LEU A 94 -2.23 3.38 -5.00
CA LEU A 94 -3.59 3.43 -5.52
C LEU A 94 -3.77 4.44 -6.66
N LEU A 95 -3.17 5.63 -6.54
CA LEU A 95 -3.40 6.74 -7.46
C LEU A 95 -2.34 6.87 -8.54
N TYR A 96 -1.10 6.51 -8.24
CA TYR A 96 0.06 6.77 -9.09
C TYR A 96 0.87 5.51 -9.42
N GLY A 97 0.58 4.38 -8.77
CA GLY A 97 1.23 3.11 -9.07
C GLY A 97 0.89 2.59 -10.46
N ASN A 98 1.77 1.76 -11.01
CA ASN A 98 1.52 1.06 -12.27
C ASN A 98 0.42 0.01 -12.09
N ARG A 99 -0.80 0.32 -12.56
CA ARG A 99 -1.98 -0.56 -12.40
C ARG A 99 -1.86 -1.92 -13.08
N ALA A 100 -1.03 -2.03 -14.12
CA ALA A 100 -0.77 -3.31 -14.78
C ALA A 100 0.08 -4.25 -13.90
N GLU A 101 0.90 -3.67 -13.02
CA GLU A 101 1.77 -4.38 -12.10
C GLU A 101 1.11 -4.62 -10.74
N VAL A 102 0.44 -3.60 -10.21
CA VAL A 102 -0.30 -3.65 -8.95
C VAL A 102 -1.72 -3.13 -9.17
N PRO A 103 -2.72 -4.02 -9.30
CA PRO A 103 -4.11 -3.59 -9.41
C PRO A 103 -4.55 -2.79 -8.17
N PRO A 104 -5.35 -1.72 -8.33
CA PRO A 104 -5.91 -0.92 -7.23
C PRO A 104 -6.42 -1.72 -6.03
N LYS A 105 -7.20 -2.79 -6.23
CA LYS A 105 -7.69 -3.63 -5.11
C LYS A 105 -6.57 -4.36 -4.36
N VAL A 106 -5.50 -4.74 -5.07
CA VAL A 106 -4.32 -5.34 -4.45
C VAL A 106 -3.58 -4.31 -3.61
N ALA A 107 -3.36 -3.10 -4.12
CA ALA A 107 -2.73 -2.02 -3.35
C ALA A 107 -3.49 -1.72 -2.05
N ILE A 108 -4.83 -1.66 -2.11
CA ILE A 108 -5.69 -1.45 -0.94
C ILE A 108 -5.55 -2.60 0.05
N ASN A 109 -5.66 -3.85 -0.41
CA ASN A 109 -5.54 -5.01 0.47
C ASN A 109 -4.17 -5.08 1.15
N GLU A 110 -3.09 -4.83 0.43
CA GLU A 110 -1.73 -4.83 1.00
C GLU A 110 -1.57 -3.74 2.08
N ALA A 111 -2.08 -2.54 1.84
CA ALA A 111 -2.06 -1.47 2.84
C ALA A 111 -2.86 -1.85 4.11
N ILE A 112 -4.00 -2.52 3.96
CA ILE A 112 -4.82 -2.99 5.09
C ILE A 112 -4.08 -4.07 5.90
N GLU A 113 -3.44 -5.03 5.24
CA GLU A 113 -2.71 -6.09 5.92
C GLU A 113 -1.48 -5.55 6.65
N ILE A 114 -0.79 -4.55 6.07
CA ILE A 114 0.29 -3.83 6.78
C ILE A 114 -0.29 -3.09 8.00
N ALA A 115 -1.43 -2.39 7.86
CA ALA A 115 -2.07 -1.69 8.98
C ALA A 115 -2.44 -2.63 10.13
N LYS A 116 -2.99 -3.82 9.82
CA LYS A 116 -3.25 -4.84 10.84
C LYS A 116 -1.98 -5.32 11.52
N THR A 117 -0.91 -5.52 10.75
CA THR A 117 0.37 -6.01 11.25
C THR A 117 1.01 -5.04 12.25
N PHE A 118 0.99 -3.74 11.96
CA PHE A 118 1.72 -2.74 12.76
C PHE A 118 0.84 -1.94 13.74
N GLY A 119 -0.47 -1.86 13.50
CA GLY A 119 -1.41 -1.09 14.32
C GLY A 119 -2.66 -1.87 14.79
N GLY A 120 -2.79 -3.15 14.41
CA GLY A 120 -3.91 -3.99 14.80
C GLY A 120 -5.20 -3.76 14.01
N GLU A 121 -6.28 -4.42 14.44
CA GLU A 121 -7.55 -4.45 13.71
C GLU A 121 -8.21 -3.07 13.54
N SER A 122 -8.06 -2.17 14.51
CA SER A 122 -8.56 -0.79 14.40
C SER A 122 -7.89 -0.02 13.27
N SER A 123 -6.56 -0.14 13.15
CA SER A 123 -5.77 0.45 12.07
C SER A 123 -6.17 -0.13 10.71
N GLY A 124 -6.35 -1.45 10.63
CA GLY A 124 -6.85 -2.11 9.42
C GLY A 124 -8.20 -1.55 8.96
N LYS A 125 -9.16 -1.36 9.88
CA LYS A 125 -10.48 -0.77 9.58
C LYS A 125 -10.38 0.68 9.15
N PHE A 126 -9.55 1.47 9.82
CA PHE A 126 -9.32 2.88 9.50
C PHE A 126 -8.75 3.05 8.08
N VAL A 127 -7.64 2.37 7.78
CA VAL A 127 -6.99 2.40 6.47
C VAL A 127 -7.93 1.94 5.35
N ASN A 128 -8.70 0.87 5.59
CA ASN A 128 -9.72 0.41 4.64
C ASN A 128 -10.79 1.48 4.35
N GLY A 129 -11.27 2.18 5.40
CA GLY A 129 -12.25 3.24 5.25
C GLY A 129 -11.77 4.39 4.37
N VAL A 130 -10.53 4.85 4.61
CA VAL A 130 -9.90 5.94 3.85
C VAL A 130 -9.65 5.54 2.40
N LEU A 131 -8.91 4.45 2.18
CA LEU A 131 -8.56 3.99 0.83
C LEU A 131 -9.80 3.56 0.02
N GLY A 132 -10.80 2.97 0.68
CA GLY A 132 -12.06 2.61 0.05
C GLY A 132 -12.86 3.82 -0.43
N THR A 133 -12.82 4.93 0.31
CA THR A 133 -13.42 6.20 -0.12
C THR A 133 -12.73 6.75 -1.37
N ILE A 134 -11.39 6.78 -1.36
CA ILE A 134 -10.60 7.23 -2.52
C ILE A 134 -10.88 6.36 -3.75
N TYR A 135 -10.93 5.03 -3.58
CA TYR A 135 -11.22 4.09 -4.67
C TYR A 135 -12.58 4.35 -5.33
N ARG A 136 -13.59 4.73 -4.55
CA ARG A 136 -14.91 5.13 -5.07
C ARG A 136 -14.86 6.47 -5.80
N GLU A 137 -14.14 7.45 -5.27
CA GLU A 137 -13.99 8.77 -5.91
C GLU A 137 -13.33 8.68 -7.31
N ILE A 138 -12.42 7.74 -7.52
CA ILE A 138 -11.75 7.53 -8.82
C ILE A 138 -12.53 6.63 -9.80
N GLY A 139 -13.78 6.27 -9.49
CA GLY A 139 -14.65 5.52 -10.40
C GLY A 139 -14.44 4.00 -10.43
N GLU A 140 -13.82 3.41 -9.40
CA GLU A 140 -13.66 1.96 -9.23
C GLU A 140 -13.10 1.22 -10.49
N PRO A 141 -11.89 1.56 -10.96
CA PRO A 141 -11.36 1.16 -12.27
C PRO A 141 -11.28 -0.36 -12.58
N ASP A 142 -11.46 -1.23 -11.58
CA ASP A 142 -11.48 -2.70 -11.74
C ASP A 142 -12.78 -3.34 -11.23
N LYS A 143 -13.91 -2.62 -11.20
CA LYS A 143 -15.19 -3.16 -10.74
C LYS A 143 -15.67 -4.34 -11.60
N ASP A 144 -15.50 -4.22 -12.91
CA ASP A 144 -15.98 -5.19 -13.92
C ASP A 144 -14.93 -6.26 -14.28
N ALA A 145 -13.75 -6.22 -13.67
CA ALA A 145 -12.76 -7.28 -13.84
C ALA A 145 -13.28 -8.57 -13.19
N PRO A 146 -13.29 -9.71 -13.90
CA PRO A 146 -13.85 -10.96 -13.40
C PRO A 146 -13.15 -11.35 -12.09
N ARG A 147 -13.93 -11.61 -11.04
CA ARG A 147 -13.39 -12.00 -9.74
C ARG A 147 -12.55 -13.27 -9.93
N ARG A 148 -11.32 -13.26 -9.41
CA ARG A 148 -10.34 -14.36 -9.53
C ARG A 148 -10.85 -15.72 -8.99
N GLY A 149 -12.01 -15.75 -8.32
CA GLY A 149 -12.72 -16.95 -7.84
C GLY A 149 -13.87 -17.47 -8.70
N GLU A 150 -14.39 -16.72 -9.69
CA GLU A 150 -15.55 -17.15 -10.49
C GLU A 150 -15.19 -18.07 -11.67
N LYS A 151 -13.91 -18.13 -12.06
CA LYS A 151 -13.45 -18.96 -13.19
C LYS A 151 -13.43 -20.48 -12.91
N LYS A 152 -13.59 -20.94 -11.66
CA LYS A 152 -13.51 -22.38 -11.35
C LYS A 152 -14.84 -23.15 -11.45
N VAL A 153 -15.98 -22.48 -11.56
CA VAL A 153 -17.29 -23.16 -11.58
C VAL A 153 -17.81 -23.35 -13.01
N ALA A 154 -17.44 -22.49 -13.95
CA ALA A 154 -17.95 -22.54 -15.32
C ALA A 154 -17.38 -23.69 -16.18
N SER A 155 -16.23 -24.28 -15.82
CA SER A 155 -15.58 -25.31 -16.66
C SER A 155 -15.96 -26.76 -16.33
N ARG A 156 -16.88 -27.02 -15.39
CA ARG A 156 -17.25 -28.39 -14.97
C ARG A 156 -18.68 -28.79 -15.36
N ALA A 157 -19.45 -27.91 -15.99
CA ALA A 157 -20.85 -28.17 -16.34
C ALA A 157 -21.08 -28.73 -17.76
N GLU A 158 -20.06 -28.80 -18.63
CA GLU A 158 -20.24 -29.18 -20.04
C GLU A 158 -19.85 -30.65 -20.39
N GLU A 159 -19.35 -31.44 -19.45
CA GLU A 159 -18.98 -32.85 -19.68
C GLU A 159 -19.98 -33.84 -19.05
N LYS A 160 -21.28 -33.76 -19.40
CA LYS A 160 -22.21 -34.89 -19.21
C LYS A 160 -23.32 -34.93 -20.26
N THR A 161 -22.96 -35.34 -21.48
CA THR A 161 -23.83 -36.23 -22.27
C THR A 161 -23.01 -37.08 -23.23
N PRO A 162 -22.85 -38.40 -22.98
CA PRO A 162 -22.70 -39.38 -24.04
C PRO A 162 -24.03 -40.09 -24.29
N GLN A 163 -24.20 -40.47 -25.56
CA GLN A 163 -25.32 -41.18 -26.18
C GLN A 163 -25.73 -42.47 -25.49
#